data_AF-A0A1Y2MKQ6-F1
#
_entry.id   AF-A0A1Y2MKQ6-F1
#
_cell.length_a   1.000
_cell.length_b   1.000
_cell.length_c   1.000
_cell.angle_alpha   90.00
_cell.angle_beta   90.00
_cell.angle_gamma   90.00
#
_symmetry.space_group_name_H-M   'P 1'
#
loop_
_entity.id
_entity.type
_entity.pdbx_description
1 polymer ?
#
loop_
_entity_poly.entity_id
_entity_poly.type
_entity_poly.pdbx_seq_one_letter_code
_entity_poly.pdbx_strand_id
1 'polypeptide(L)'
;MRNDLEQNDADADTFTPVTTGDRRTGSHPDGRRRVVGPYVDVHGTDRYLLTLSMPILADERFLGIVGADLPVARFEALLLHGLGDLPADAVVVNPENRVVLSSSARWPTGSRARPDEVETTRALVDPHWRVATVPH
;
A
#
# COMPACT_ATOMS: atom_id res chain seq x y z
N MET A 1 -18.97 13.38 25.64
CA MET A 1 -18.34 12.17 25.11
C MET A 1 -18.81 12.04 23.66
N ARG A 2 -18.10 12.70 22.74
CA ARG A 2 -18.40 12.71 21.31
C ARG A 2 -17.41 11.75 20.66
N ASN A 3 -17.94 10.80 19.88
CA ASN A 3 -17.13 9.88 19.09
C ASN A 3 -16.62 10.64 17.88
N ASP A 4 -15.32 10.92 17.86
CA ASP A 4 -14.62 11.54 16.73
C ASP A 4 -14.22 10.44 15.72
N LEU A 5 -15.22 9.71 15.22
CA LEU A 5 -15.11 8.83 14.04
C LEU A 5 -15.69 9.56 12.83
N GLU A 6 -15.13 10.73 12.52
CA GLU A 6 -15.36 11.41 11.26
C GLU A 6 -14.00 11.83 10.69
N GLN A 7 -13.35 10.94 9.95
CA GLN A 7 -12.62 11.40 8.76
C GLN A 7 -12.27 10.26 7.79
N ASN A 8 -13.04 10.27 6.70
CA ASN A 8 -12.67 9.92 5.33
C ASN A 8 -12.78 8.46 4.89
N ASP A 9 -14.02 7.96 4.87
CA ASP A 9 -14.45 6.70 4.25
C ASP A 9 -14.85 6.86 2.75
N ALA A 10 -14.54 7.99 2.11
CA ALA A 10 -15.16 8.33 0.81
C ALA A 10 -14.30 8.08 -0.44
N ASP A 11 -13.18 7.34 -0.37
CA ASP A 11 -12.36 6.99 -1.55
C ASP A 11 -11.97 5.50 -1.62
N ALA A 12 -12.54 4.64 -0.77
CA ALA A 12 -12.31 3.19 -0.81
C ALA A 12 -13.14 2.48 -1.89
N ASP A 13 -13.87 3.23 -2.70
CA ASP A 13 -14.87 2.68 -3.61
C ASP A 13 -14.20 2.17 -4.89
N THR A 14 -13.98 0.86 -4.91
CA THR A 14 -13.80 0.01 -6.10
C THR A 14 -12.52 0.28 -6.91
N PHE A 15 -11.44 -0.44 -6.58
CA PHE A 15 -10.49 -0.81 -7.64
C PHE A 15 -11.21 -1.74 -8.62
N THR A 16 -11.68 -1.19 -9.73
CA THR A 16 -12.20 -2.00 -10.83
C THR A 16 -10.99 -2.63 -11.55
N PRO A 17 -10.84 -3.95 -11.59
CA PRO A 17 -9.80 -4.57 -12.42
C PRO A 17 -10.02 -4.09 -13.85
N VAL A 18 -8.97 -3.56 -14.46
CA VAL A 18 -9.02 -2.90 -15.77
C VAL A 18 -9.31 -3.95 -16.84
N THR A 19 -10.58 -4.26 -17.02
CA THR A 19 -11.04 -5.19 -18.04
C THR A 19 -11.07 -4.44 -19.36
N THR A 20 -10.42 -5.03 -20.37
CA THR A 20 -10.36 -4.55 -21.74
C THR A 20 -11.75 -4.10 -22.22
N GLY A 21 -12.02 -2.79 -22.23
CA GLY A 21 -13.28 -2.27 -22.75
C GLY A 21 -13.74 -0.88 -22.34
N ASP A 22 -13.29 -0.29 -21.22
CA ASP A 22 -13.76 1.05 -20.81
C ASP A 22 -12.68 2.13 -20.91
N ARG A 23 -13.05 3.25 -21.54
CA ARG A 23 -12.17 4.36 -21.95
C ARG A 23 -12.26 5.56 -20.99
N ARG A 24 -12.81 5.39 -19.78
CA ARG A 24 -13.15 6.50 -18.87
C ARG A 24 -12.34 6.65 -17.58
N THR A 25 -11.33 5.83 -17.33
CA THR A 25 -10.44 6.02 -16.16
C THR A 25 -9.00 5.95 -16.62
N GLY A 26 -8.18 6.94 -16.24
CA GLY A 26 -6.85 7.22 -16.78
C GLY A 26 -5.93 6.00 -16.87
N SER A 27 -5.99 5.30 -18.00
CA SER A 27 -4.98 4.36 -18.44
C SER A 27 -3.77 5.15 -18.86
N HIS A 28 -2.69 5.08 -18.10
CA HIS A 28 -1.40 5.54 -18.57
C HIS A 28 -0.67 4.34 -19.19
N PRO A 29 -0.33 4.39 -20.49
CA PRO A 29 0.42 3.34 -21.19
C PRO A 29 1.90 3.29 -20.78
N ASP A 30 2.24 3.74 -19.57
CA ASP A 30 3.61 3.99 -19.12
C ASP A 30 4.42 2.69 -18.86
N GLY A 31 3.78 1.52 -18.92
CA GLY A 31 4.45 0.23 -18.73
C GLY A 31 4.76 -0.09 -17.25
N ARG A 32 4.30 0.73 -16.30
CA ARG A 32 4.79 0.66 -14.92
C ARG A 32 3.96 -0.26 -14.03
N ARG A 33 4.66 -0.95 -13.13
CA ARG A 33 4.05 -1.67 -12.01
C ARG A 33 3.47 -0.66 -11.03
N ARG A 34 2.37 -1.00 -10.38
CA ARG A 34 1.76 -0.15 -9.35
C ARG A 34 1.32 -0.97 -8.17
N VAL A 35 1.40 -0.36 -7.00
CA VAL A 35 0.87 -0.89 -5.74
C VAL A 35 -0.08 0.15 -5.16
N VAL A 36 -1.30 -0.26 -4.87
CA VAL A 36 -2.33 0.59 -4.24
C VAL A 36 -2.66 0.02 -2.86
N GLY A 37 -2.87 0.92 -1.89
CA GLY A 37 -3.24 0.59 -0.52
C GLY A 37 -2.17 0.98 0.51
N PRO A 38 -2.33 0.52 1.76
CA PRO A 38 -3.34 -0.45 2.20
C PRO A 38 -4.75 0.15 2.30
N TYR A 39 -5.77 -0.64 1.96
CA TYR A 39 -7.18 -0.31 2.17
C TYR A 39 -7.92 -1.49 2.78
N VAL A 40 -9.05 -1.25 3.44
CA VAL A 40 -9.86 -2.30 4.07
C VAL A 40 -10.84 -2.86 3.05
N ASP A 41 -10.88 -4.17 2.90
CA ASP A 41 -11.95 -4.87 2.17
C ASP A 41 -13.19 -4.99 3.07
N VAL A 42 -13.98 -3.92 3.10
CA VAL A 42 -15.18 -3.80 3.95
C VAL A 42 -16.35 -4.70 3.51
N HIS A 43 -16.28 -5.32 2.34
CA HIS A 43 -17.36 -6.14 1.78
C HIS A 43 -17.01 -7.63 1.62
N GLY A 44 -15.73 -8.01 1.73
CA GLY A 44 -15.28 -9.39 1.61
C GLY A 44 -14.77 -9.97 2.93
N THR A 45 -13.64 -9.46 3.43
CA THR A 45 -12.86 -10.13 4.49
C THR A 45 -12.54 -9.29 5.72
N ASP A 46 -12.88 -8.00 5.74
CA ASP A 46 -12.51 -7.03 6.78
C ASP A 46 -10.99 -7.01 7.07
N ARG A 47 -10.21 -7.16 5.99
CA ARG A 47 -8.74 -7.23 6.03
C ARG A 47 -8.14 -6.11 5.21
N TYR A 48 -6.96 -5.68 5.62
CA TYR A 48 -6.14 -4.80 4.81
C TYR A 48 -5.58 -5.54 3.59
N LEU A 49 -5.79 -4.96 2.41
CA LEU A 49 -5.29 -5.44 1.14
C LEU A 49 -4.35 -4.43 0.48
N LEU A 50 -3.41 -4.97 -0.29
CA LEU A 50 -2.66 -4.25 -1.31
C LEU A 50 -3.06 -4.80 -2.67
N THR A 51 -3.34 -3.95 -3.63
CA THR A 51 -3.50 -4.38 -5.03
C THR A 51 -2.22 -4.10 -5.79
N LEU A 52 -1.62 -5.16 -6.30
CA LEU A 52 -0.49 -5.12 -7.21
C LEU A 52 -1.03 -5.16 -8.63
N SER A 53 -0.59 -4.25 -9.49
CA SER A 53 -0.97 -4.26 -10.91
C SER A 53 0.23 -4.06 -11.83
N MET A 54 0.18 -4.70 -12.99
CA MET A 54 1.16 -4.49 -14.05
C MET A 54 0.53 -4.64 -15.44
N PRO A 55 1.04 -3.91 -16.44
CA PRO A 55 0.56 -4.06 -17.81
C PRO A 55 1.04 -5.37 -18.43
N ILE A 56 0.19 -5.97 -19.26
CA ILE A 56 0.53 -7.08 -20.14
C ILE A 56 0.87 -6.49 -21.51
N LEU A 57 2.09 -6.75 -21.97
CA LEU A 57 2.59 -6.36 -23.29
C LEU A 57 2.89 -7.62 -24.11
N ALA A 58 2.49 -7.64 -25.38
CA ALA A 58 2.92 -8.65 -26.35
C ALA A 58 3.33 -7.93 -27.63
N ASP A 59 4.52 -8.22 -28.15
CA ASP A 59 5.09 -7.51 -29.32
C ASP A 59 5.03 -5.98 -29.15
N GLU A 60 5.42 -5.51 -27.96
CA GLU A 60 5.35 -4.09 -27.54
C GLU A 60 3.95 -3.46 -27.56
N ARG A 61 2.90 -4.25 -27.84
CA ARG A 61 1.52 -3.82 -27.82
C ARG A 61 0.90 -4.09 -26.45
N PHE A 62 0.27 -3.05 -25.89
CA PHE A 62 -0.55 -3.17 -24.69
C PHE A 62 -1.77 -4.05 -24.93
N LEU A 63 -1.91 -5.10 -24.13
CA LEU A 63 -3.03 -6.05 -24.19
C LEU A 63 -4.04 -5.86 -23.05
N GLY A 64 -3.61 -5.30 -21.93
CA GLY A 64 -4.43 -5.13 -20.73
C GLY A 64 -3.59 -4.98 -19.47
N ILE A 65 -4.24 -5.00 -18.30
CA ILE A 65 -3.58 -4.95 -16.99
C ILE A 65 -3.96 -6.21 -16.22
N VAL A 66 -2.96 -6.85 -15.60
CA VAL A 66 -3.19 -7.87 -14.59
C VAL A 66 -3.13 -7.23 -13.22
N GLY A 67 -4.09 -7.58 -12.36
CA GLY A 67 -4.14 -7.21 -10.96
C GLY A 67 -4.05 -8.45 -10.06
N ALA A 68 -3.44 -8.31 -8.89
CA ALA A 68 -3.40 -9.32 -7.85
C ALA A 68 -3.55 -8.66 -6.47
N ASP A 69 -4.47 -9.17 -5.66
CA ASP A 69 -4.65 -8.70 -4.30
C ASP A 69 -3.78 -9.50 -3.33
N LEU A 70 -3.08 -8.78 -2.47
CA LEU A 70 -2.20 -9.32 -1.45
C LEU A 70 -2.71 -8.89 -0.07
N PRO A 71 -3.13 -9.84 0.79
CA PRO A 71 -3.41 -9.52 2.18
C PRO A 71 -2.18 -8.95 2.87
N VAL A 72 -2.33 -7.81 3.54
CA VAL A 72 -1.20 -7.14 4.21
C VAL A 72 -0.57 -8.05 5.26
N ALA A 73 -1.36 -8.84 5.99
CA ALA A 73 -0.82 -9.81 6.94
C ALA A 73 0.16 -10.82 6.30
N ARG A 74 -0.07 -11.21 5.04
CA ARG A 74 0.85 -12.09 4.30
C ARG A 74 2.11 -11.34 3.87
N PHE A 75 1.96 -10.07 3.47
CA PHE A 75 3.08 -9.20 3.13
C PHE A 75 3.98 -8.95 4.36
N GLU A 76 3.38 -8.66 5.50
CA GLU A 76 4.08 -8.51 6.79
C GLU A 76 4.83 -9.77 7.17
N ALA A 77 4.22 -10.95 7.07
CA ALA A 77 4.89 -12.22 7.39
C ALA A 77 6.14 -12.47 6.54
N LEU A 78 6.15 -12.02 5.27
CA LEU A 78 7.31 -12.16 4.38
C LEU A 78 8.44 -11.19 4.71
N LEU A 79 8.11 -9.97 5.15
CA LEU A 79 9.09 -8.89 5.31
C LEU A 79 9.55 -8.68 6.75
N LEU A 80 8.70 -8.95 7.74
CA LEU A 80 9.05 -8.83 9.16
C LEU A 80 10.18 -9.78 9.55
N HIS A 81 10.32 -10.92 8.87
CA HIS A 81 11.46 -11.81 9.09
C HIS A 81 12.81 -11.12 8.81
N GLY A 82 12.88 -10.26 7.79
CA GLY A 82 14.10 -9.51 7.48
C GLY A 82 14.24 -8.18 8.22
N LEU A 83 13.13 -7.59 8.69
CA LEU A 83 13.11 -6.33 9.44
C LEU A 83 13.32 -6.52 10.94
N GLY A 84 12.95 -7.68 11.50
CA GLY A 84 13.05 -7.97 12.92
C GLY A 84 14.49 -8.04 13.47
N ASP A 85 15.48 -8.22 12.59
CA ASP A 85 16.90 -8.23 12.97
C ASP A 85 17.52 -6.82 13.05
N LEU A 86 16.75 -5.78 12.75
CA LEU A 86 17.23 -4.39 12.85
C LEU A 86 17.26 -3.93 14.32
N PRO A 87 18.26 -3.13 14.72
CA PRO A 87 18.36 -2.56 16.08
C PRO A 87 17.39 -1.39 16.33
N ALA A 88 16.38 -1.24 15.47
CA ALA A 88 15.38 -0.17 15.47
C ALA A 88 14.08 -0.70 14.89
N ASP A 89 12.96 -0.12 15.33
CA ASP A 89 11.66 -0.37 14.71
C ASP A 89 11.65 0.18 13.29
N ALA A 90 11.10 -0.60 12.35
CA ALA A 90 10.93 -0.19 10.97
C ALA A 90 9.45 -0.02 10.64
N VAL A 91 9.12 1.13 10.05
CA VAL A 91 7.78 1.47 9.56
C VAL A 91 7.88 1.75 8.07
N VAL A 92 7.02 1.14 7.27
CA VAL A 92 6.93 1.41 5.83
C VAL A 92 5.65 2.18 5.57
N VAL A 93 5.79 3.33 4.92
CA VAL A 93 4.67 4.22 4.60
C VAL A 93 4.54 4.43 3.11
N ASN A 94 3.31 4.51 2.63
CA ASN A 94 3.00 4.87 1.26
C ASN A 94 3.07 6.41 1.06
N PRO A 95 2.89 6.92 -0.18
CA PRO A 95 2.92 8.35 -0.44
C PRO A 95 1.85 9.16 0.30
N GLU A 96 0.72 8.54 0.68
CA GLU A 96 -0.35 9.17 1.47
C GLU A 96 -0.08 9.20 2.99
N ASN A 97 1.13 8.80 3.41
CA ASN A 97 1.58 8.64 4.80
C ASN A 97 0.82 7.57 5.58
N ARG A 98 0.23 6.60 4.87
CA ARG A 98 -0.42 5.44 5.49
C ARG A 98 0.62 4.35 5.73
N VAL A 99 0.58 3.76 6.93
CA VAL A 99 1.43 2.63 7.31
C VAL A 99 1.00 1.41 6.51
N VAL A 100 1.92 0.89 5.71
CA VAL A 100 1.78 -0.34 4.92
C VAL A 100 2.16 -1.57 5.74
N LEU A 101 3.19 -1.43 6.57
CA LEU A 101 3.84 -2.48 7.35
C LEU A 101 4.59 -1.81 8.50
N SER A 102 4.61 -2.43 9.67
CA SER A 102 5.37 -1.94 10.82
C SER A 102 5.88 -3.10 11.67
N SER A 103 7.12 -3.03 12.14
CA SER A 103 7.64 -3.94 13.16
C SER A 103 7.28 -3.51 14.60
N SER A 104 6.60 -2.37 14.75
CA SER A 104 6.25 -1.77 16.04
C SER A 104 4.75 -1.68 16.24
N ALA A 105 4.30 -1.99 17.47
CA ALA A 105 2.90 -1.83 17.85
C ALA A 105 2.44 -0.35 17.90
N ARG A 106 3.37 0.61 17.90
CA ARG A 106 3.08 2.06 17.91
C ARG A 106 2.45 2.56 16.62
N TRP A 107 2.75 1.92 15.49
CA TRP A 107 2.27 2.30 14.16
C TRP A 107 1.56 1.11 13.51
N PRO A 108 0.29 0.84 13.86
CA PRO A 108 -0.44 -0.27 13.27
C PRO A 108 -0.70 -0.04 11.78
N THR A 109 -0.74 -1.12 11.00
CA THR A 109 -1.07 -1.09 9.58
C THR A 109 -2.39 -0.36 9.32
N GLY A 110 -2.40 0.46 8.27
CA GLY A 110 -3.52 1.31 7.90
C GLY A 110 -3.60 2.64 8.66
N SER A 111 -2.88 2.81 9.77
CA SER A 111 -2.80 4.11 10.46
C SER A 111 -2.03 5.17 9.66
N ARG A 112 -2.12 6.44 10.06
CA ARG A 112 -1.34 7.52 9.45
C ARG A 112 -0.11 7.82 10.31
N ALA A 113 1.07 7.68 9.72
CA ALA A 113 2.31 8.09 10.38
C ALA A 113 2.44 9.62 10.31
N ARG A 114 2.74 10.25 11.44
CA ARG A 114 3.08 11.67 11.46
C ARG A 114 4.56 11.82 11.09
N PRO A 115 4.92 12.77 10.20
CA PRO A 115 6.31 12.96 9.79
C PRO A 115 7.27 13.20 10.96
N ASP A 116 6.79 13.87 12.02
CA ASP A 116 7.60 14.28 13.18
C ASP A 116 7.94 13.13 14.13
N GLU A 117 7.30 11.97 13.98
CA GLU A 117 7.50 10.79 14.83
C GLU A 117 8.56 9.83 14.26
N VAL A 118 9.08 10.13 13.06
CA VAL A 118 10.02 9.27 12.33
C VAL A 118 11.39 9.93 12.26
N GLU A 119 12.42 9.24 12.72
CA GLU A 119 13.77 9.83 12.84
C GLU A 119 14.58 9.75 11.54
N THR A 120 14.58 8.62 10.85
CA THR A 120 15.29 8.44 9.58
C THR A 120 14.37 7.88 8.53
N THR A 121 14.30 8.55 7.37
CA THR A 121 13.46 8.12 6.25
C THR A 121 14.29 7.86 5.01
N ARG A 122 14.11 6.69 4.38
CA ARG A 122 14.66 6.34 3.06
C ARG A 122 13.53 6.09 2.07
N ALA A 123 13.55 6.79 0.94
CA ALA A 123 12.63 6.53 -0.16
C ALA A 123 13.04 5.27 -0.94
N LEU A 124 12.04 4.50 -1.36
CA LEU A 124 12.13 3.45 -2.36
C LEU A 124 11.82 4.03 -3.75
N VAL A 125 12.47 3.50 -4.78
CA VAL A 125 12.34 4.00 -6.15
C VAL A 125 11.05 3.49 -6.79
N ASP A 126 10.72 2.22 -6.57
CA ASP A 126 9.47 1.57 -6.97
C ASP A 126 9.20 0.38 -6.04
N PRO A 127 8.07 0.33 -5.32
CA PRO A 127 7.07 1.41 -5.21
C PRO A 127 7.67 2.65 -4.52
N HIS A 128 7.09 3.84 -4.76
CA HIS A 128 7.52 5.12 -4.15
C HIS A 128 7.21 5.24 -2.64
N TRP A 129 7.38 4.15 -1.91
CA TRP A 129 7.21 4.09 -0.47
C TRP A 129 8.42 4.64 0.25
N ARG A 130 8.25 4.89 1.55
CA ARG A 130 9.33 5.33 2.41
C ARG A 130 9.48 4.37 3.57
N VAL A 131 10.72 4.01 3.88
CA VAL A 131 11.09 3.22 5.06
C VAL A 131 11.59 4.18 6.12
N ALA A 132 10.94 4.12 7.26
CA ALA A 132 11.18 4.91 8.45
C ALA A 132 11.81 4.01 9.51
N THR A 133 12.91 4.41 10.13
CA THR A 133 13.43 3.73 11.33
C THR A 133 13.24 4.59 12.56
N VAL A 134 12.81 3.97 13.66
CA VAL A 134 12.63 4.61 14.96
C VAL A 134 13.36 3.77 16.02
N PRO A 135 14.18 4.38 16.89
CA PRO A 135 14.79 3.66 18.00
C PRO A 135 13.72 3.02 18.87
N HIS A 136 14.04 1.88 19.47
CA HIS A 136 13.12 1.15 20.33
C HIS A 136 12.64 2.00 21.51
#